data_AF-A0A0C9V1S7-F1
#
_entry.id   AF-A0A0C9V1S7-F1
#
_cell.length_a   1.000
_cell.length_b   1.000
_cell.length_c   1.000
_cell.angle_alpha   90.00
_cell.angle_beta   90.00
_cell.angle_gamma   90.00
#
_symmetry.space_group_name_H-M   'P 1'
#
loop_
_entity.id
_entity.type
_entity.pdbx_description
1 polymer ?
#
loop_
_entity_poly.entity_id
_entity_poly.type
_entity_poly.pdbx_seq_one_letter_code
_entity_poly.pdbx_strand_id
1 'polypeptide(L)'
;FYVNHIQKGRPNVARHFIENFYKYTEVVETEAKLREKNEVLDIPDYVALRREISAVRTCFDLVEYCLDLDLPDYVHKDPIFVCGYNAAMDLVFWVN
;
A
#
# COMPACT_ATOMS: atom_id res chain seq x y z
N PHE A 1 24.93 2.06 12.90
CA PHE A 1 23.93 3.00 13.44
C PHE A 1 22.57 2.63 12.88
N TYR A 2 21.78 1.83 13.61
CA TYR A 2 20.40 1.56 13.25
C TYR A 2 19.56 2.70 13.82
N VAL A 3 19.05 3.58 12.97
CA VAL A 3 18.17 4.67 13.39
C VAL A 3 16.73 4.16 13.26
N ASN A 4 15.95 4.25 14.34
CA ASN A 4 14.56 3.86 14.30
C ASN A 4 13.72 4.94 13.58
N HIS A 5 13.55 4.80 12.27
CA HIS A 5 12.80 5.76 11.44
C HIS A 5 11.32 5.83 11.79
N ILE A 6 10.75 4.75 12.35
CA ILE A 6 9.34 4.71 12.78
C ILE A 6 9.06 5.76 13.86
N GLN A 7 10.00 5.99 14.79
CA GLN A 7 9.86 6.98 15.86
C GLN A 7 9.94 8.43 15.38
N LYS A 8 10.35 8.67 14.12
CA LYS A 8 10.40 10.01 13.54
C LYS A 8 9.09 10.41 12.89
N GLY A 9 8.25 9.44 12.53
CA GLY A 9 6.94 9.69 11.94
C GLY A 9 5.93 10.14 13.00
N ARG A 10 4.91 10.84 12.54
CA ARG A 10 3.73 11.14 13.35
C ARG A 10 2.98 9.83 13.67
N PRO A 11 2.22 9.75 14.78
CA PRO A 11 1.66 8.49 15.25
C PRO A 11 0.74 7.77 14.25
N ASN A 12 -0.08 8.47 13.47
CA ASN A 12 -0.95 7.83 12.49
C ASN A 12 -0.16 7.35 11.28
N VAL A 13 0.73 8.18 10.73
CA VAL A 13 1.63 7.79 9.62
C VAL A 13 2.40 6.52 9.96
N ALA A 14 3.03 6.49 11.14
CA ALA A 14 3.82 5.36 11.58
C ALA A 14 2.95 4.08 11.68
N ARG A 15 1.73 4.21 12.20
CA ARG A 15 0.77 3.12 12.29
C ARG A 15 0.31 2.65 10.91
N HIS A 16 -0.13 3.56 10.05
CA HIS A 16 -0.57 3.25 8.68
C HIS A 16 0.53 2.54 7.89
N PHE A 17 1.77 3.03 7.97
CA PHE A 17 2.92 2.39 7.34
C PHE A 17 3.10 0.94 7.81
N ILE A 18 3.06 0.70 9.12
CA ILE A 18 3.21 -0.65 9.68
C ILE A 18 2.07 -1.57 9.23
N GLU A 19 0.82 -1.09 9.29
CA GLU A 19 -0.37 -1.84 8.87
C GLU A 19 -0.31 -2.19 7.38
N ASN A 20 0.00 -1.21 6.52
CA ASN A 20 0.12 -1.41 5.08
C ASN A 20 1.29 -2.32 4.71
N PHE A 21 2.44 -2.20 5.41
CA PHE A 21 3.59 -3.05 5.17
C PHE A 21 3.30 -4.50 5.58
N TYR A 22 2.66 -4.71 6.74
CA TYR A 22 2.23 -6.03 7.18
C TYR A 22 1.29 -6.68 6.15
N LYS A 23 0.25 -5.96 5.72
CA LYS A 23 -0.70 -6.43 4.71
C LYS A 23 0.00 -6.78 3.39
N TYR A 24 0.90 -5.92 2.92
CA TYR A 24 1.71 -6.21 1.73
C TYR A 24 2.47 -7.53 1.88
N THR A 25 3.14 -7.76 3.02
CA THR A 25 3.89 -9.00 3.26
C THR A 25 3.02 -10.25 3.31
N GLU A 26 1.76 -10.13 3.73
CA GLU A 26 0.81 -11.25 3.69
C GLU A 26 0.36 -11.56 2.26
N VAL A 27 0.06 -10.53 1.46
CA VAL A 27 -0.54 -10.73 0.13
C VAL A 27 0.51 -11.19 -0.90
N VAL A 28 1.79 -10.84 -0.77
CA VAL A 28 2.85 -11.38 -1.67
C VAL A 28 2.96 -12.90 -1.62
N GLU A 29 2.58 -13.54 -0.51
CA GLU A 29 2.51 -15.00 -0.43
C GLU A 29 1.47 -15.56 -1.42
N THR A 30 0.37 -14.83 -1.64
CA THR A 30 -0.69 -15.23 -2.57
C THR A 30 -0.17 -15.20 -4.01
N GLU A 31 0.58 -14.16 -4.39
CA GLU A 31 1.23 -14.10 -5.70
C GLU A 31 2.21 -15.28 -5.90
N ALA A 32 2.98 -15.63 -4.86
CA ALA A 32 3.89 -16.77 -4.90
C ALA A 32 3.14 -18.10 -5.13
N LYS A 33 2.02 -18.32 -4.44
CA LYS A 33 1.16 -19.51 -4.60
C LYS A 33 0.54 -19.61 -6.00
N LEU A 34 0.07 -18.50 -6.56
CA LEU A 34 -0.47 -18.46 -7.93
C LEU A 34 0.60 -18.83 -8.96
N ARG A 35 1.82 -18.28 -8.79
CA ARG A 35 2.97 -18.58 -9.63
C ARG A 35 3.40 -20.05 -9.52
N GLU A 36 3.39 -20.63 -8.33
CA GLU A 36 3.69 -22.06 -8.14
C GLU A 36 2.71 -22.97 -8.90
N LYS A 37 1.43 -22.58 -8.94
CA LYS A 37 0.37 -23.34 -9.63
C LYS A 37 0.22 -23.02 -11.13
N ASN A 38 0.96 -22.05 -11.65
CA ASN A 38 0.76 -21.47 -12.99
C ASN A 38 -0.68 -20.98 -13.22
N GLU A 39 -1.32 -20.44 -12.18
CA GLU A 39 -2.66 -19.87 -12.26
C GLU A 39 -2.59 -18.41 -12.69
N VAL A 40 -3.29 -18.06 -13.76
CA VAL A 40 -3.42 -16.70 -14.27
C VAL A 40 -4.79 -16.17 -13.88
N LEU A 41 -4.81 -15.07 -13.14
CA LEU A 41 -6.05 -14.38 -12.76
C LEU A 41 -6.71 -13.70 -13.96
N ASP A 42 -8.01 -13.50 -13.86
CA ASP A 42 -8.68 -12.58 -14.77
C ASP A 42 -8.28 -11.12 -14.46
N ILE A 43 -8.65 -10.20 -15.34
CA ILE A 43 -8.25 -8.79 -15.21
C ILE A 43 -8.75 -8.17 -13.89
N PRO A 44 -10.04 -8.31 -13.50
CA PRO A 44 -10.52 -7.78 -12.22
C PRO A 44 -9.75 -8.31 -11.00
N ASP A 45 -9.53 -9.63 -10.92
CA ASP A 45 -8.83 -10.23 -9.79
C ASP A 45 -7.36 -9.85 -9.77
N TYR A 46 -6.72 -9.75 -10.94
CA TYR A 46 -5.36 -9.25 -11.06
C TYR A 46 -5.24 -7.81 -10.54
N VAL A 47 -6.15 -6.91 -10.94
CA VAL A 47 -6.13 -5.51 -10.48
C VAL A 47 -6.32 -5.42 -8.97
N ALA A 48 -7.25 -6.20 -8.42
CA ALA A 48 -7.48 -6.26 -6.98
C ALA A 48 -6.23 -6.75 -6.23
N LEU A 49 -5.60 -7.82 -6.71
CA LEU A 49 -4.35 -8.33 -6.13
C LEU A 49 -3.22 -7.31 -6.26
N ARG A 50 -3.02 -6.74 -7.46
CA ARG A 50 -1.89 -5.86 -7.79
C ARG A 50 -1.83 -4.59 -6.95
N ARG A 51 -2.99 -4.04 -6.57
CA ARG A 51 -3.11 -2.90 -5.64
C ARG A 51 -2.51 -3.20 -4.26
N GLU A 52 -2.51 -4.45 -3.83
CA GLU A 52 -2.05 -4.84 -2.50
C GLU A 52 -0.62 -5.41 -2.50
N ILE A 53 -0.17 -6.05 -3.59
CA ILE A 53 1.18 -6.67 -3.69
C ILE A 53 2.29 -5.73 -4.18
N SER A 54 1.96 -4.52 -4.61
CA SER A 54 2.96 -3.60 -5.21
C SER A 54 3.75 -2.78 -4.18
N ALA A 55 3.40 -2.87 -2.90
CA ALA A 55 3.89 -2.02 -1.81
C ALA A 55 3.65 -0.50 -2.01
N VAL A 56 2.96 -0.06 -3.07
CA VAL A 56 2.75 1.36 -3.39
C VAL A 56 2.02 2.11 -2.26
N ARG A 57 1.14 1.42 -1.52
CA ARG A 57 0.50 2.01 -0.33
C ARG A 57 1.50 2.56 0.68
N THR A 58 2.56 1.79 0.94
CA THR A 58 3.65 2.20 1.85
C THR A 58 4.41 3.41 1.34
N CYS A 59 4.54 3.57 0.01
CA CYS A 59 5.13 4.77 -0.57
C CYS A 59 4.27 6.01 -0.31
N PHE A 60 2.94 5.88 -0.34
CA PHE A 60 2.04 6.98 0.00
C PHE A 60 2.08 7.33 1.49
N ASP A 61 2.22 6.36 2.38
CA ASP A 61 2.48 6.63 3.81
C ASP A 61 3.80 7.41 3.99
N LEU A 62 4.82 7.11 3.17
CA LEU A 62 6.08 7.86 3.17
C LEU A 62 5.94 9.27 2.59
N VAL A 63 5.00 9.53 1.68
CA VAL A 63 4.69 10.89 1.22
C VAL A 63 4.15 11.72 2.38
N GLU A 64 3.23 11.14 3.16
CA GLU A 64 2.69 11.79 4.35
C GLU A 64 3.80 12.10 5.37
N TYR A 65 4.69 11.14 5.62
CA TYR A 65 5.90 11.33 6.43
C TYR A 65 6.78 12.48 5.91
N CYS A 66 7.08 12.51 4.61
CA CYS A 66 7.95 13.53 4.01
C CYS A 66 7.36 14.94 4.09
N LEU A 67 6.03 15.05 4.12
CA LEU A 67 5.30 16.32 4.23
C LEU A 67 4.99 16.72 5.68
N ASP A 68 5.44 15.94 6.68
CA ASP A 68 5.11 16.12 8.11
C ASP A 68 3.60 16.20 8.38
N LEU A 69 2.82 15.40 7.65
CA LEU A 69 1.38 15.25 7.83
C LEU A 69 1.07 14.12 8.85
N ASP A 70 -0.13 14.16 9.44
CA ASP A 70 -0.66 13.11 10.32
C ASP A 70 -2.17 12.99 10.08
N LEU A 71 -2.53 12.49 8.90
CA LEU A 71 -3.89 12.35 8.42
C LEU A 71 -4.67 11.43 9.36
N PRO A 72 -5.85 11.88 9.81
CA PRO A 72 -6.73 11.05 10.62
C PRO A 72 -7.37 9.96 9.76
N ASP A 73 -7.72 8.84 10.41
CA ASP A 73 -8.30 7.66 9.74
C ASP A 73 -9.51 7.93 8.84
N TYR A 74 -10.30 8.96 9.16
CA TYR A 74 -11.47 9.28 8.35
C TYR A 74 -11.10 9.72 6.93
N VAL A 75 -9.89 10.28 6.72
CA VAL A 75 -9.40 10.66 5.39
C VAL A 75 -9.16 9.41 4.54
N HIS A 76 -8.49 8.40 5.09
CA HIS A 76 -8.24 7.12 4.40
C HIS A 76 -9.52 6.28 4.21
N LYS A 77 -10.62 6.64 4.88
CA LYS A 77 -11.94 6.03 4.73
C LYS A 77 -12.89 6.85 3.87
N ASP A 78 -12.51 8.07 3.50
CA ASP A 78 -13.32 8.93 2.65
C ASP A 78 -13.40 8.32 1.22
N PRO A 79 -14.60 8.09 0.67
CA PRO A 79 -14.74 7.44 -0.63
C PRO A 79 -14.06 8.19 -1.78
N ILE A 80 -13.99 9.53 -1.73
CA ILE A 80 -13.36 10.36 -2.76
C ILE A 80 -11.85 10.20 -2.66
N PHE A 81 -11.31 10.26 -1.44
CA PHE A 81 -9.89 9.99 -1.20
C PHE A 81 -9.49 8.58 -1.67
N VAL A 82 -10.24 7.55 -1.27
CA VAL A 82 -9.98 6.16 -1.67
C VAL A 82 -10.04 5.99 -3.19
N CYS A 83 -10.98 6.66 -3.87
CA CYS A 83 -11.07 6.63 -5.33
C CYS A 83 -9.81 7.20 -5.99
N GLY A 84 -9.37 8.39 -5.59
CA GLY A 84 -8.16 9.02 -6.12
C GLY A 84 -6.89 8.23 -5.78
N TYR A 85 -6.82 7.71 -4.56
CA TYR A 85 -5.72 6.88 -4.07
C TYR A 85 -5.57 5.59 -4.88
N ASN A 86 -6.68 4.88 -5.15
CA ASN A 86 -6.67 3.68 -6.00
C ASN A 86 -6.29 4.03 -7.45
N ALA A 87 -6.79 5.13 -8.01
CA ALA A 87 -6.43 5.55 -9.36
C ALA A 87 -4.93 5.87 -9.50
N ALA A 88 -4.32 6.49 -8.48
CA ALA A 88 -2.90 6.76 -8.44
C ALA A 88 -2.07 5.47 -8.36
N MET A 89 -2.49 4.49 -7.55
CA MET A 89 -1.85 3.16 -7.52
C MET A 89 -1.96 2.45 -8.87
N ASP A 90 -3.13 2.48 -9.48
CA ASP A 90 -3.38 1.90 -10.80
C ASP A 90 -2.39 2.45 -11.82
N LEU A 91 -2.25 3.77 -11.88
CA LEU A 91 -1.28 4.40 -12.77
C LEU A 91 0.15 3.87 -12.55
N VAL A 92 0.59 3.76 -11.29
CA VAL A 92 1.94 3.31 -10.95
C VAL A 92 2.20 1.88 -11.41
N PHE A 93 1.28 0.94 -11.14
CA PHE A 93 1.54 -0.45 -11.50
C PHE A 93 1.29 -0.77 -12.96
N TRP A 94 0.43 -0.01 -13.67
CA TRP A 94 0.19 -0.23 -15.10
C TRP A 94 1.39 0.17 -15.96
N VAL A 95 2.22 1.11 -15.48
CA VAL A 95 3.44 1.56 -16.18
C VAL A 95 4.71 0.85 -15.71
N ASN A 96 4.61 -0.06 -14.74
CA ASN A 96 5.72 -0.86 -14.21
C ASN A 96 5.90 -2.16 -15.00
#